data_AF-A0A7D4IKG0-F1
#
_entry.id   AF-A0A7D4IKG0-F1
#
_cell.length_a   1.000
_cell.length_b   1.000
_cell.length_c   1.000
_cell.angle_alpha   90.00
_cell.angle_beta   90.00
_cell.angle_gamma   90.00
#
_symmetry.space_group_name_H-M   'P 1'
#
loop_
_entity.id
_entity.type
_entity.pdbx_description
1 polymer ?
#
loop_
_entity_poly.entity_id
_entity_poly.type
_entity_poly.pdbx_seq_one_letter_code
_entity_poly.pdbx_strand_id
1 'polypeptide(L)' 'MIDCKEQRERERAIHIAVANQRLEGLEPDAITIAELGRVAKGELTVEEVLRNLRRRIDAGEFQQVPAK' A
#
# COMPACT_ATOMS: atom_id res chain seq x y z
N MET A 1 -11.36 -13.42 -11.69
CA MET A 1 -12.17 -12.30 -11.19
C MET A 1 -12.56 -12.63 -9.76
N ILE A 2 -12.15 -11.83 -8.77
CA ILE A 2 -12.53 -12.10 -7.38
C ILE A 2 -13.98 -11.73 -7.15
N ASP A 3 -14.60 -12.40 -6.18
CA ASP A 3 -16.00 -12.17 -5.82
C ASP A 3 -16.20 -10.77 -5.21
N CYS A 4 -17.38 -10.18 -5.41
CA CYS A 4 -17.71 -8.85 -4.88
C CYS A 4 -17.63 -8.77 -3.35
N LYS A 5 -17.93 -9.86 -2.63
CA LYS A 5 -17.79 -9.92 -1.18
C LYS A 5 -16.32 -9.93 -0.78
N GLU A 6 -15.53 -10.79 -1.42
CA GLU A 6 -14.09 -10.91 -1.21
C GLU A 6 -13.38 -9.56 -1.46
N GLN A 7 -13.73 -8.86 -2.54
CA GLN A 7 -13.20 -7.54 -2.83
C GLN A 7 -13.52 -6.54 -1.70
N ARG A 8 -14.77 -6.47 -1.24
CA ARG A 8 -15.16 -5.55 -0.15
C ARG A 8 -14.47 -5.86 1.17
N GLU A 9 -14.27 -7.14 1.48
CA GLU A 9 -13.55 -7.55 2.69
C GLU A 9 -12.08 -7.13 2.62
N ARG A 10 -11.44 -7.26 1.46
CA ARG A 10 -10.07 -6.78 1.22
C ARG A 10 -9.96 -5.26 1.30
N GLU A 11 -10.87 -4.52 0.65
CA GLU A 11 -10.92 -3.06 0.71
C GLU A 11 -11.06 -2.57 2.16
N ARG A 12 -11.93 -3.22 2.95
CA ARG A 12 -12.09 -2.92 4.37
C ARG A 12 -10.81 -3.20 5.17
N ALA A 13 -10.17 -4.34 4.94
CA ALA A 13 -8.93 -4.71 5.62
C ALA A 13 -7.81 -3.68 5.36
N ILE A 14 -7.66 -3.23 4.11
CA ILE A 14 -6.69 -2.20 3.73
C ILE A 14 -7.02 -0.87 4.41
N HIS A 15 -8.30 -0.45 4.40
CA HIS A 15 -8.71 0.80 5.04
C HIS A 15 -8.39 0.81 6.55
N ILE A 16 -8.66 -0.31 7.25
CA ILE A 16 -8.32 -0.45 8.67
C ILE A 16 -6.81 -0.42 8.88
N ALA A 17 -6.03 -1.12 8.06
CA ALA A 17 -4.57 -1.14 8.18
C ALA A 17 -3.96 0.27 8.01
N VAL A 18 -4.42 1.04 7.00
CA VAL A 18 -3.98 2.42 6.78
C VAL A 18 -4.41 3.32 7.94
N ALA A 19 -5.63 3.18 8.43
CA ALA A 19 -6.11 3.95 9.58
C ALA A 19 -5.26 3.70 10.84
N ASN A 20 -4.89 2.44 11.11
CA ASN A 20 -4.04 2.10 12.25
C ASN A 20 -2.68 2.80 12.17
N GLN A 21 -2.03 2.83 11.00
CA GLN A 21 -0.77 3.54 10.83
C GLN A 21 -0.91 5.05 11.08
N ARG A 22 -1.99 5.67 10.58
CA ARG A 22 -2.29 7.09 10.79
C ARG A 22 -2.56 7.43 12.25
N LEU A 23 -3.19 6.53 12.99
CA LEU A 23 -3.40 6.68 14.44
C LEU A 23 -2.08 6.68 15.21
N GLU A 24 -1.04 6.03 14.69
CA GLU A 24 0.32 6.07 15.22
C GLU A 24 1.14 7.28 14.72
N GLY A 25 0.52 8.18 13.95
CA GLY A 25 1.18 9.35 13.36
C GLY A 25 2.04 9.02 12.14
N LEU A 26 1.91 7.81 11.58
CA LEU A 26 2.60 7.39 10.36
C LEU A 26 1.69 7.61 9.16
N GLU A 27 2.19 8.28 8.13
CA GLU A 27 1.51 8.34 6.83
C GLU A 27 2.15 7.33 5.89
N PRO A 28 1.47 6.23 5.55
CA PRO A 28 1.98 5.28 4.57
C PRO A 28 2.07 5.91 3.19
N ASP A 29 3.03 5.46 2.40
CA ASP A 29 3.23 5.97 1.06
C ASP A 29 2.00 5.77 0.15
N ALA A 30 1.61 6.84 -0.55
CA ALA A 30 0.39 6.90 -1.35
C ALA A 30 0.39 5.90 -2.50
N ILE A 31 1.56 5.63 -3.11
CA ILE A 31 1.68 4.66 -4.19
C ILE A 31 1.42 3.25 -3.65
N THR A 32 1.96 2.92 -2.48
CA THR A 32 1.73 1.63 -1.81
C THR A 32 0.26 1.43 -1.47
N ILE A 33 -0.43 2.47 -0.98
CA ILE A 33 -1.88 2.43 -0.72
C ILE A 33 -2.67 2.15 -2.02
N ALA A 34 -2.31 2.81 -3.12
CA ALA A 34 -2.96 2.60 -4.41
C ALA A 34 -2.74 1.17 -4.95
N GLU A 35 -1.53 0.63 -4.81
CA GLU A 35 -1.21 -0.75 -5.19
C GLU A 35 -1.99 -1.77 -4.35
N LEU A 36 -2.14 -1.55 -3.04
CA LEU A 36 -3.00 -2.38 -2.20
C LEU A 36 -4.47 -2.31 -2.65
N GLY A 37 -4.96 -1.16 -3.08
CA GLY A 37 -6.29 -1.04 -3.69
C GLY A 37 -6.47 -1.91 -4.93
N ARG A 38 -5.41 -2.07 -5.75
CA ARG A 38 -5.40 -2.98 -6.90
C ARG A 38 -5.33 -4.45 -6.48
N VAL A 39 -4.69 -4.77 -5.34
CA VAL A 39 -4.75 -6.10 -4.73
C VAL A 39 -6.18 -6.47 -4.32
N ALA A 40 -6.94 -5.52 -3.77
CA ALA A 40 -8.34 -5.76 -3.42
C ALA A 40 -9.23 -6.04 -4.64
N LYS A 41 -8.89 -5.50 -5.81
CA LYS A 41 -9.53 -5.77 -7.11
C LYS A 41 -9.01 -7.03 -7.80
N GLY A 42 -7.90 -7.60 -7.31
CA GLY A 42 -7.27 -8.80 -7.87
C GLY A 42 -6.45 -8.50 -9.12
N GLU A 43 -6.07 -7.24 -9.32
CA GLU A 43 -5.22 -6.76 -10.41
C GLU A 43 -3.73 -6.85 -10.07
N LEU A 44 -3.40 -6.96 -8.77
CA LEU A 44 -2.06 -7.15 -8.24
C LEU A 44 -2.09 -8.18 -7.12
N THR A 45 -0.94 -8.80 -6.87
CA THR A 45 -0.67 -9.61 -5.68
C THR A 45 0.11 -8.79 -4.65
N VAL A 46 0.00 -9.16 -3.37
CA VAL A 46 0.81 -8.54 -2.30
C VAL A 46 2.31 -8.70 -2.56
N GLU A 47 2.73 -9.82 -3.16
CA GLU A 47 4.14 -10.05 -3.53
C GLU A 47 4.63 -9.01 -4.55
N GLU A 48 3.80 -8.65 -5.54
CA GLU A 48 4.13 -7.60 -6.50
C GLU A 48 4.23 -6.23 -5.84
N VAL A 49 3.33 -5.90 -4.91
CA VAL A 49 3.40 -4.65 -4.12
C VAL A 49 4.71 -4.57 -3.34
N LEU A 50 5.08 -5.64 -2.63
CA LEU A 50 6.34 -5.69 -1.87
C LEU A 50 7.57 -5.54 -2.78
N ARG A 51 7.54 -6.16 -3.96
CA ARG A 51 8.61 -6.05 -4.96
C ARG A 51 8.75 -4.62 -5.49
N ASN A 52 7.63 -3.96 -5.78
CA ASN A 52 7.61 -2.58 -6.26
C ASN A 52 8.07 -1.61 -5.17
N LEU A 53 7.56 -1.75 -3.95
CA LEU A 53 8.02 -0.99 -2.78
C LEU A 53 9.52 -1.13 -2.58
N ARG A 54 10.05 -2.35 -2.66
CA ARG A 54 11.49 -2.60 -2.51
C ARG A 54 12.32 -1.86 -3.57
N ARG A 55 11.91 -1.93 -4.84
CA ARG A 55 12.58 -1.21 -5.93
C ARG A 55 12.62 0.30 -5.71
N ARG A 56 11.52 0.87 -5.21
CA ARG A 56 11.40 2.32 -4.94
C ARG A 56 12.27 2.75 -3.76
N ILE A 57 12.37 1.91 -2.73
CA ILE A 57 13.33 2.09 -1.63
C ILE A 57 14.77 2.07 -2.16
N ASP A 58 15.12 1.07 -2.97
CA ASP A 58 16.46 0.94 -3.56
C ASP A 58 16.78 2.09 -4.53
N ALA A 59 15.76 2.69 -5.17
CA ALA A 59 15.87 3.88 -6.01
C ALA A 59 15.98 5.20 -5.22
N GLY A 60 15.87 5.15 -3.88
CA GLY A 60 16.00 6.32 -3.02
C GLY A 60 14.75 7.19 -2.91
N GLU A 61 13.58 6.73 -3.39
CA GLU A 61 12.34 7.51 -3.40
C GLU A 61 11.84 7.90 -1.99
N PHE A 62 12.33 7.23 -0.95
CA PHE A 62 11.96 7.45 0.44
C PHE A 62 13.03 8.21 1.24
N GLN A 63 14.15 8.61 0.61
CA GLN A 63 15.18 9.38 1.30
C GLN A 63 14.71 10.82 1.47
N GLN A 64 14.62 11.28 2.72
CA GLN A 64 14.42 12.71 2.99
C GLN A 64 15.71 13.45 2.63
N VAL A 65 15.63 14.41 1.70
CA VAL A 65 16.75 15.34 1.47
C VAL A 65 16.91 16.16 2.75
N PRO A 66 18.05 16.09 3.46
CA PRO A 66 18.25 16.93 4.62
C PRO A 66 18.20 18.39 4.18
N ALA A 67 17.35 19.19 4.82
CA ALA A 67 17.32 20.64 4.63
C ALA A 67 18.71 21.19 4.95
N LYS A 68 19.31 21.89 4.00
CA LYS A 68 20.63 22.51 4.12
C LYS A 68 20.53 23.85 4.83
#